data_AF-A0A699ZUQ2-F1
#
_entry.id   AF-A0A699ZUQ2-F1
#
_cell.length_a   1.000
_cell.length_b   1.000
_cell.length_c   1.000
_cell.angle_alpha   90.00
_cell.angle_beta   90.00
_cell.angle_gamma   90.00
#
_symmetry.space_group_name_H-M   'P 1'
#
loop_
_entity.id
_entity.type
_entity.pdbx_description
1 polymer ?
#
loop_
_entity_poly.entity_id
_entity_poly.type
_entity_poly.pdbx_seq_one_letter_code
_entity_poly.pdbx_strand_id
1 'polypeptide(L)'
;VMTHAKSRALREELYRANITRASSGEGSNVPIIDQVLALRQEKAALLGFSSFADLSMASKMATLERAEALLEELRAASFKAGQKDLAD
;
A
#
# COMPACT_ATOMS: atom_id res chain seq x y z
N VAL A 1 8.72 2.85 -21.35
CA VAL A 1 7.77 1.99 -22.11
C VAL A 1 6.32 2.38 -21.88
N MET A 2 5.83 2.47 -20.64
CA MET A 2 4.41 2.78 -20.36
C MET A 2 3.89 4.07 -21.02
N THR A 3 4.66 5.16 -21.02
CA THR A 3 4.21 6.47 -21.54
C THR A 3 4.36 6.65 -23.06
N HIS A 4 5.30 5.94 -23.70
CA HIS A 4 5.73 6.25 -25.08
C HIS A 4 5.61 5.09 -26.08
N ALA A 5 5.54 3.84 -25.62
CA ALA A 5 5.43 2.71 -26.53
C ALA A 5 4.02 2.68 -27.14
N LYS A 6 3.94 2.67 -28.48
CA LYS A 6 2.65 2.61 -29.20
C LYS A 6 1.95 1.25 -29.03
N SER A 7 2.72 0.17 -28.95
CA SER A 7 2.18 -1.20 -28.77
C SER A 7 1.54 -1.41 -27.40
N ARG A 8 0.23 -1.66 -27.37
CA ARG A 8 -0.50 -2.03 -26.14
C ARG A 8 -0.01 -3.35 -25.55
N ALA A 9 0.28 -4.33 -26.40
CA ALA A 9 0.78 -5.65 -25.96
C ALA A 9 2.11 -5.51 -25.21
N LEU A 10 3.04 -4.68 -25.71
CA LEU A 10 4.31 -4.43 -25.03
C LEU A 10 4.12 -3.71 -23.69
N ARG A 11 3.20 -2.74 -23.62
CA ARG A 11 2.86 -2.09 -22.35
C ARG A 11 2.23 -3.08 -21.38
N GLU A 12 1.36 -3.96 -21.84
CA GLU A 12 0.73 -4.98 -21.00
C GLU A 12 1.77 -5.96 -20.44
N GLU A 13 2.66 -6.49 -21.28
CA GLU A 13 3.71 -7.42 -20.88
C GLU A 13 4.60 -6.82 -19.78
N LEU A 14 5.14 -5.62 -20.02
CA LEU A 14 6.01 -4.98 -19.03
C LEU A 14 5.27 -4.49 -17.80
N TYR A 15 4.01 -4.06 -17.93
CA TYR A 15 3.18 -3.72 -16.78
C TYR A 15 3.02 -4.94 -15.88
N ARG A 16 2.58 -6.07 -16.45
CA ARG A 16 2.40 -7.35 -15.73
C ARG A 16 3.71 -7.79 -15.07
N ALA A 17 4.80 -7.84 -15.84
CA ALA A 17 6.11 -8.20 -15.31
C ALA A 17 6.52 -7.30 -14.13
N ASN A 18 6.24 -5.99 -14.20
CA ASN A 18 6.58 -5.05 -13.13
C ASN A 18 5.73 -5.21 -11.87
N ILE A 19 4.41 -5.41 -12.01
CA ILE A 19 3.48 -5.53 -10.86
C ILE A 19 3.56 -6.89 -10.17
N THR A 20 4.10 -7.93 -10.83
CA THR A 20 4.30 -9.26 -10.24
C THR A 20 5.76 -9.54 -9.86
N ARG A 21 6.60 -8.51 -9.75
CA ARG A 21 7.97 -8.70 -9.25
C ARG A 21 7.93 -9.15 -7.79
N ALA A 22 8.79 -10.11 -7.46
CA ALA A 22 8.92 -10.64 -6.12
C ALA A 22 7.57 -11.13 -5.52
N SER A 23 6.66 -11.64 -6.35
CA SER A 23 5.38 -12.19 -5.90
C SER A 23 5.30 -13.72 -5.97
N SER A 24 6.31 -14.39 -6.51
CA SER A 24 6.34 -15.85 -6.68
C SER A 24 7.78 -16.39 -6.76
N GLY A 25 7.94 -17.70 -6.57
CA GLY A 25 9.25 -18.37 -6.61
C GLY A 25 10.15 -18.02 -5.43
N GLU A 26 11.44 -18.29 -5.57
CA GLU A 26 12.44 -18.11 -4.51
C GLU A 26 12.57 -16.65 -4.04
N GLY A 27 12.38 -15.69 -4.95
CA GLY A 27 12.41 -14.25 -4.66
C GLY A 27 11.07 -13.67 -4.17
N SER A 28 10.11 -14.49 -3.75
CA SER A 28 8.79 -13.99 -3.32
C SER A 28 8.83 -13.29 -1.97
N ASN A 29 8.27 -12.09 -1.90
CA ASN A 29 8.08 -11.33 -0.67
C ASN A 29 6.79 -11.69 0.08
N VAL A 30 5.87 -12.45 -0.52
CA VAL A 30 4.60 -12.83 0.11
C VAL A 30 4.79 -13.48 1.49
N PRO A 31 5.56 -14.59 1.64
CA PRO A 31 5.74 -15.22 2.95
C PRO A 31 6.50 -14.32 3.94
N ILE A 32 7.36 -13.43 3.45
CA ILE A 32 8.09 -12.47 4.29
C ILE A 32 7.12 -11.44 4.88
N ILE A 33 6.20 -10.92 4.06
CA ILE A 33 5.17 -9.98 4.52
C ILE A 33 4.29 -10.64 5.59
N ASP A 34 3.85 -11.88 5.37
CA ASP A 34 3.03 -12.61 6.35
C ASP A 34 3.74 -12.75 7.70
N GLN A 35 5.01 -13.15 7.69
CA GLN A 35 5.82 -13.26 8.90
C GLN A 35 6.03 -11.90 9.58
N VAL A 36 6.33 -10.85 8.81
CA VAL A 36 6.51 -9.49 9.34
C VAL A 36 5.23 -8.98 9.99
N LEU A 37 4.06 -9.24 9.40
CA LEU A 37 2.77 -8.84 9.97
C LEU A 37 2.46 -9.60 11.27
N ALA A 38 2.70 -10.92 11.30
CA ALA A 38 2.54 -11.73 12.51
C ALA A 38 3.43 -11.21 13.66
N LEU A 39 4.73 -11.03 13.39
CA LEU A 39 5.70 -10.54 14.38
C LEU A 39 5.37 -9.11 14.85
N ARG A 40 4.86 -8.26 13.95
CA ARG A 40 4.40 -6.90 14.31
C ARG A 40 3.20 -6.93 15.24
N GLN A 41 2.25 -7.83 15.00
CA GLN A 41 1.09 -8.00 15.88
C GLN A 41 1.50 -8.54 17.25
N GLU A 42 2.36 -9.56 17.29
CA GLU A 42 2.91 -10.10 18.54
C GLU A 42 3.65 -9.02 19.35
N LYS A 43 4.51 -8.24 18.69
CA LYS A 43 5.22 -7.12 19.33
C LYS A 43 4.26 -6.09 19.93
N ALA A 44 3.18 -5.74 19.22
CA ALA A 44 2.19 -4.80 19.74
C ALA A 44 1.50 -5.35 20.99
N ALA A 45 1.06 -6.62 20.94
CA ALA A 45 0.40 -7.27 22.06
C ALA A 45 1.31 -7.36 23.31
N LEU A 46 2.59 -7.72 23.13
CA LEU A 46 3.57 -7.78 24.22
C LEU A 46 3.79 -6.43 24.92
N LEU A 47 3.61 -5.33 24.18
CA LEU A 47 3.76 -3.97 24.70
C LEU A 47 2.43 -3.35 25.16
N GLY A 48 1.34 -4.13 25.17
CA GLY A 48 0.03 -3.69 25.63
C GLY A 48 -0.78 -2.85 24.62
N PHE A 49 -0.41 -2.87 23.34
CA PHE A 49 -1.13 -2.19 22.26
C PHE A 49 -2.06 -3.16 21.52
N SER A 50 -3.17 -2.64 20.99
CA SER A 50 -4.16 -3.47 20.26
C SER A 50 -3.69 -3.87 18.86
N SER A 51 -2.90 -3.00 18.22
CA SER A 51 -2.36 -3.21 16.89
C SER A 51 -0.95 -2.60 16.76
N PHE A 52 -0.22 -3.03 15.73
CA PHE A 52 1.06 -2.40 15.40
C PHE A 52 0.90 -0.94 14.95
N ALA A 53 -0.26 -0.55 14.43
CA ALA A 53 -0.55 0.84 14.08
C ALA A 53 -0.57 1.71 15.34
N ASP A 54 -1.23 1.28 16.42
CA ASP A 54 -1.25 2.00 17.69
C ASP A 54 0.15 2.14 18.28
N LEU A 55 0.91 1.05 18.29
CA LEU A 55 2.31 1.06 18.74
C LEU A 55 3.17 2.04 17.92
N SER A 56 2.97 2.08 16.60
CA SER A 56 3.70 2.99 15.71
C SER A 56 3.35 4.45 15.95
N MET A 57 2.08 4.75 16.26
CA MET A 57 1.59 6.11 16.51
C MET A 57 2.00 6.64 17.89
N ALA A 58 2.27 5.77 18.87
CA ALA A 58 2.71 6.17 20.21
C ALA A 58 3.95 7.09 20.23
N SER A 59 4.80 7.04 19.19
CA SER A 59 5.98 7.90 19.04
C SER A 59 5.84 8.98 17.96
N LYS A 60 4.64 9.22 17.43
CA LYS A 60 4.38 10.16 16.32
C LYS A 60 3.43 11.26 16.75
N MET A 61 3.41 12.36 15.98
CA MET A 61 2.47 13.46 16.20
C MET A 61 1.01 13.06 15.92
N ALA A 62 0.79 12.11 15.01
CA ALA A 62 -0.54 11.66 14.62
C ALA A 62 -1.04 10.52 15.52
N THR A 63 -2.35 10.50 15.78
CA THR A 63 -3.06 9.29 16.19
C THR A 63 -3.52 8.52 14.96
N LEU A 64 -3.88 7.24 15.13
CA LEU A 64 -4.44 6.44 14.03
C LEU A 64 -5.68 7.11 13.42
N GLU A 65 -6.63 7.52 14.27
CA GLU A 65 -7.84 8.24 13.87
C GLU A 65 -7.54 9.51 13.07
N ARG A 66 -6.57 10.33 13.50
CA ARG A 66 -6.20 11.56 12.79
C ARG A 66 -5.55 11.28 11.44
N ALA A 67 -4.75 10.22 11.34
CA ALA A 67 -4.16 9.82 10.07
C ALA A 67 -5.24 9.35 9.09
N GLU A 68 -6.18 8.52 9.54
CA GLU A 68 -7.29 8.02 8.73
C GLU A 68 -8.24 9.15 8.30
N ALA A 69 -8.56 10.08 9.21
CA ALA A 69 -9.39 11.24 8.90
C ALA A 69 -8.77 12.12 7.80
N LEU A 70 -7.46 12.40 7.88
CA LEU A 70 -6.76 13.16 6.85
C LEU A 70 -6.76 12.42 5.50
N LEU A 71 -6.51 11.10 5.50
CA LEU A 71 -6.54 10.31 4.27
C LEU A 71 -7.92 10.31 3.62
N GLU A 72 -8.99 10.22 4.41
CA GLU A 72 -10.36 10.27 3.90
C GLU A 72 -10.74 11.66 3.38
N GLU A 73 -10.30 12.74 4.04
CA GLU A 73 -10.50 14.11 3.55
C GLU A 73 -9.84 14.30 2.17
N LEU A 74 -8.59 13.85 2.03
CA LEU A 74 -7.87 13.91 0.75
C LEU A 74 -8.53 13.04 -0.31
N ARG A 75 -8.96 11.82 0.04
CA ARG A 75 -9.68 10.93 -0.87
C ARG A 75 -10.96 11.60 -1.36
N ALA A 76 -11.77 12.16 -0.46
CA ALA A 76 -13.03 12.82 -0.79
C ALA A 76 -12.82 14.03 -1.72
N ALA A 77 -11.82 14.86 -1.43
CA ALA A 77 -11.47 16.03 -2.26
C ALA A 77 -10.94 15.62 -3.65
N SER A 78 -10.18 14.53 -3.74
CA SER A 78 -9.50 14.11 -4.98
C SER A 78 -10.36 13.22 -5.89
N PHE A 79 -11.39 12.57 -5.33
CA PHE A 79 -12.13 11.52 -6.03
C PHE A 79 -12.79 11.98 -7.33
N LYS A 80 -13.48 13.13 -7.31
CA LYS A 80 -14.15 13.67 -8.52
C LYS A 80 -13.15 14.04 -9.62
N ALA A 81 -12.00 14.59 -9.25
CA ALA A 81 -10.94 14.90 -10.21
C ALA A 81 -10.40 13.61 -10.85
N GLY A 82 -10.11 12.58 -10.05
CA GLY A 82 -9.66 11.29 -10.58
C GLY A 82 -10.69 10.60 -11.48
N GLN A 83 -12.00 10.77 -11.22
CA GLN A 83 -13.04 10.30 -12.13
C GLN A 83 -13.05 11.04 -13.46
N LYS A 84 -12.80 12.35 -13.44
CA LYS A 84 -12.70 13.16 -14.65
C LYS A 84 -11.47 12.77 -15.47
N ASP A 85 -10.30 12.64 -14.85
CA ASP A 85 -9.05 12.22 -15.51
C ASP A 85 -9.15 10.83 -16.15
N LEU A 86 -10.00 9.94 -15.63
CA LEU A 86 -10.26 8.63 -16.22
C LEU A 86 -11.18 8.69 -17.46
N ALA A 87 -12.08 9.68 -17.50
CA ALA A 87 -13.02 9.87 -18.60
C ALA A 87 -12.42 10.66 -19.77
N ASP A 88 -11.40 11.48 -19.50
CA ASP A 88 -10.59 12.23 -20.48
C ASP A 88 -9.67 11.29 -21.30
#